data_AF-A0A358D7Z3-F1
#
_entry.id   AF-A0A358D7Z3-F1
#
_cell.length_a   1.000
_cell.length_b   1.000
_cell.length_c   1.000
_cell.angle_alpha   90.00
_cell.angle_beta   90.00
_cell.angle_gamma   90.00
#
_symmetry.space_group_name_H-M   'P 1'
#
loop_
_entity.id
_entity.type
_entity.pdbx_description
1 polymer ?
#
loop_
_entity_poly.entity_id
_entity_poly.type
_entity_poly.pdbx_seq_one_letter_code
_entity_poly.pdbx_strand_id
1 'polypeptide(L)'
;MPTRWSFGAVASALTVALAALLSAAAPAFATDPVTLDSAYVLDEVDALSTSDEAAANARLADLYASTGVDLYAVFVDDFTNPSDRNEWADAVAYDNGLGQSQYLLAVATDSRQFTISADSSGPLSEDQLLAIEADLKPFLSSGDYLGAITTAADSFETALTGGSGGGGFFAVVLLVIVVAALAGLVLWIVIRSRRKRKADPQAVSLDELARRAASALVATDDAITTSTQELGFARAQFGDAAAAEFEKTLAAARTSLTEAFSLQQRLDDAEPDTEAQIREWNLAILDLCKKANAALDEKAAEFEALRELERTAPQALERVAQDREEASAGIAGAE
;
A
#
# COMPACT_ATOMS: atom_id res chain seq x y z
N MET A 1 -30.18 -82.05 -52.75
CA MET A 1 -30.02 -81.36 -51.46
C MET A 1 -28.65 -81.72 -50.89
N PRO A 2 -27.86 -80.81 -50.30
CA PRO A 2 -27.85 -79.36 -50.42
C PRO A 2 -26.44 -78.75 -50.68
N THR A 3 -26.47 -77.48 -51.12
CA THR A 3 -25.61 -76.34 -50.75
C THR A 3 -24.10 -76.34 -51.02
N ARG A 4 -23.78 -75.65 -52.13
CA ARG A 4 -22.56 -74.87 -52.39
C ARG A 4 -22.58 -73.61 -51.52
N TRP A 5 -21.55 -73.36 -50.71
CA TRP A 5 -21.31 -72.05 -50.10
C TRP A 5 -20.07 -71.40 -50.72
N SER A 6 -20.26 -70.16 -51.13
CA SER A 6 -19.35 -69.29 -51.88
C SER A 6 -18.31 -68.64 -50.99
N PHE A 7 -17.05 -68.70 -51.43
CA PHE A 7 -15.97 -67.80 -51.02
C PHE A 7 -16.28 -66.38 -51.53
N GLY A 8 -16.21 -65.38 -50.64
CA GLY A 8 -16.28 -63.98 -51.06
C GLY A 8 -16.20 -63.01 -49.89
N ALA A 9 -15.27 -62.06 -50.00
CA ALA A 9 -15.13 -60.83 -49.22
C ALA A 9 -14.50 -60.92 -47.82
N VAL A 10 -13.19 -61.20 -47.76
CA VAL A 10 -12.30 -60.66 -46.71
C VAL A 10 -11.41 -59.60 -47.37
N ALA A 11 -11.98 -58.46 -47.73
CA ALA A 11 -11.24 -57.31 -48.27
C ALA A 11 -12.13 -56.05 -48.26
N SER A 12 -12.55 -55.55 -47.09
CA SER A 12 -13.07 -54.16 -46.90
C SER A 12 -13.38 -53.83 -45.43
N ALA A 13 -12.49 -54.15 -44.49
CA ALA A 13 -12.65 -53.73 -43.09
C ALA A 13 -11.37 -53.21 -42.43
N LEU A 14 -10.35 -52.83 -43.23
CA LEU A 14 -9.06 -52.34 -42.74
C LEU A 14 -8.68 -50.94 -43.27
N THR A 15 -9.66 -50.18 -43.77
CA THR A 15 -9.44 -48.79 -44.25
C THR A 15 -10.27 -47.73 -43.51
N VAL A 16 -11.22 -48.12 -42.65
CA VAL A 16 -11.98 -47.16 -41.81
C VAL A 16 -11.38 -47.02 -40.41
N ALA A 17 -10.59 -47.99 -39.94
CA ALA A 17 -9.98 -47.93 -38.60
C ALA A 17 -8.73 -47.05 -38.50
N LEU A 18 -8.16 -46.59 -39.63
CA LEU A 18 -6.98 -45.69 -39.63
C LEU A 18 -7.33 -44.21 -39.89
N ALA A 19 -8.56 -43.91 -40.31
CA ALA A 19 -9.02 -42.52 -40.49
C ALA A 19 -9.55 -41.87 -39.18
N ALA A 20 -9.78 -42.65 -38.13
CA ALA A 20 -10.23 -42.16 -36.82
C ALA A 20 -9.08 -41.88 -35.83
N LEU A 21 -7.82 -42.14 -36.22
CA LEU A 21 -6.63 -41.92 -35.39
C LEU A 21 -5.83 -40.68 -35.79
N LEU A 22 -6.30 -39.92 -36.79
CA LEU A 22 -5.79 -38.59 -37.17
C LEU A 22 -6.85 -37.51 -36.93
N SER A 23 -7.66 -37.64 -35.88
CA SER A 23 -8.17 -36.45 -35.21
C SER A 23 -6.96 -35.72 -34.67
N ALA A 24 -6.39 -34.83 -35.49
CA ALA A 24 -5.41 -33.86 -35.05
C ALA A 24 -6.00 -33.22 -33.80
N ALA A 25 -5.44 -33.54 -32.63
CA ALA A 25 -5.65 -32.71 -31.47
C ALA A 25 -5.20 -31.32 -31.94
N ALA A 26 -6.17 -30.42 -32.13
CA ALA A 26 -5.84 -29.01 -32.27
C ALA A 26 -4.89 -28.70 -31.11
N PRO A 27 -3.80 -27.94 -31.32
CA PRO A 27 -3.01 -27.47 -30.20
C PRO A 27 -3.98 -26.79 -29.25
N ALA A 28 -4.21 -27.40 -28.09
CA ALA A 28 -4.86 -26.72 -26.99
C ALA A 28 -3.81 -25.71 -26.54
N PHE A 29 -3.94 -24.47 -27.01
CA PHE A 29 -3.19 -23.38 -26.42
C PHE A 29 -3.64 -23.33 -24.96
N ALA A 30 -2.73 -23.66 -24.06
CA ALA A 30 -2.95 -23.45 -22.65
C ALA A 30 -2.66 -21.99 -22.35
N THR A 31 -3.60 -21.34 -21.68
CA THR A 31 -3.48 -20.03 -21.07
C THR A 31 -2.57 -20.18 -19.85
N ASP A 32 -1.26 -20.05 -20.10
CA ASP A 32 -0.23 -20.01 -19.07
C ASP A 32 -0.36 -18.73 -18.20
N PRO A 33 0.21 -18.71 -16.98
CA PRO A 33 0.25 -17.51 -16.15
C PRO A 33 0.88 -16.34 -16.90
N VAL A 34 0.20 -15.20 -16.87
CA VAL A 34 0.57 -14.00 -17.61
C VAL A 34 1.66 -13.18 -16.91
N THR A 35 2.37 -12.34 -17.67
CA THR A 35 3.29 -11.33 -17.12
C THR A 35 2.57 -10.00 -17.00
N LEU A 36 2.56 -9.42 -15.80
CA LEU A 36 1.99 -8.10 -15.54
C LEU A 36 2.96 -7.01 -16.04
N ASP A 37 2.40 -5.96 -16.64
CA ASP A 37 3.17 -4.79 -17.04
C ASP A 37 3.03 -3.65 -16.01
N SER A 38 3.31 -2.42 -16.42
CA SER A 38 3.18 -1.26 -15.53
C SER A 38 1.73 -0.84 -15.25
N ALA A 39 0.75 -1.36 -16.00
CA ALA A 39 -0.66 -1.07 -15.80
C ALA A 39 -1.25 -1.99 -14.72
N TYR A 40 -2.34 -1.56 -14.11
CA TYR A 40 -3.09 -2.37 -13.15
C TYR A 40 -4.03 -3.37 -13.83
N VAL A 41 -4.38 -3.14 -15.10
CA VAL A 41 -5.30 -3.99 -15.86
C VAL A 41 -4.59 -4.61 -17.04
N LEU A 42 -4.65 -5.94 -17.14
CA LEU A 42 -4.24 -6.72 -18.30
C LEU A 42 -5.46 -7.47 -18.85
N ASP A 43 -5.86 -7.16 -20.07
CA ASP A 43 -7.02 -7.75 -20.74
C ASP A 43 -6.62 -8.47 -22.03
N GLU A 44 -6.46 -9.79 -21.96
CA GLU A 44 -6.07 -10.63 -23.11
C GLU A 44 -7.27 -10.97 -24.01
N VAL A 45 -8.49 -10.72 -23.55
CA VAL A 45 -9.73 -11.13 -24.22
C VAL A 45 -10.58 -9.98 -24.73
N ASP A 46 -10.11 -8.73 -24.56
CA ASP A 46 -10.82 -7.51 -24.97
C ASP A 46 -12.22 -7.45 -24.32
N ALA A 47 -12.28 -7.82 -23.04
CA ALA A 47 -13.49 -7.81 -22.21
C ALA A 47 -13.92 -6.38 -21.82
N LEU A 48 -12.97 -5.45 -21.73
CA LEU A 48 -13.15 -4.05 -21.43
C LEU A 48 -12.95 -3.22 -22.70
N SER A 49 -13.74 -2.15 -22.86
CA SER A 49 -13.42 -1.15 -23.88
C SER A 49 -12.20 -0.34 -23.45
N THR A 50 -11.50 0.30 -24.39
CA THR A 50 -10.35 1.18 -24.06
C THR A 50 -10.68 2.29 -23.04
N SER A 51 -11.92 2.80 -23.06
CA SER A 51 -12.36 3.77 -22.04
C SER A 51 -12.55 3.14 -20.67
N ASP A 52 -13.01 1.89 -20.63
CA ASP A 52 -13.20 1.16 -19.38
C ASP A 52 -11.86 0.73 -18.79
N GLU A 53 -10.91 0.28 -19.61
CA GLU A 53 -9.54 -0.01 -19.17
C GLU A 53 -8.88 1.23 -18.54
N ALA A 54 -9.04 2.40 -19.17
CA ALA A 54 -8.52 3.65 -18.64
C ALA A 54 -9.18 4.03 -17.29
N ALA A 55 -10.51 3.87 -17.19
CA ALA A 55 -11.26 4.13 -15.96
C ALA A 55 -10.87 3.15 -14.84
N ALA A 56 -10.72 1.86 -15.16
CA ALA A 56 -10.30 0.83 -14.23
C ALA A 56 -8.88 1.08 -13.71
N ASN A 57 -7.92 1.37 -14.60
CA ASN A 57 -6.55 1.72 -14.20
C ASN A 57 -6.51 2.96 -13.29
N ALA A 58 -7.30 4.00 -13.59
CA ALA A 58 -7.40 5.18 -12.74
C ALA A 58 -7.96 4.85 -11.36
N ARG A 59 -9.05 4.06 -11.29
CA ARG A 59 -9.67 3.67 -10.02
C ARG A 59 -8.73 2.82 -9.15
N LEU A 60 -7.95 1.92 -9.76
CA LEU A 60 -6.97 1.08 -9.07
C LEU A 60 -5.74 1.89 -8.61
N ALA A 61 -5.32 2.89 -9.39
CA ALA A 61 -4.31 3.86 -8.95
C ALA A 61 -4.78 4.69 -7.75
N ASP A 62 -6.05 5.11 -7.74
CA ASP A 62 -6.65 5.83 -6.61
C ASP A 62 -6.72 4.95 -5.34
N LEU A 63 -7.02 3.65 -5.48
CA LEU A 63 -6.97 2.69 -4.38
C LEU A 63 -5.57 2.63 -3.74
N TYR A 64 -4.52 2.53 -4.57
CA TYR A 64 -3.15 2.54 -4.08
C TYR A 64 -2.84 3.85 -3.36
N ALA A 65 -3.22 5.00 -3.94
CA ALA A 65 -2.98 6.30 -3.34
C ALA A 65 -3.67 6.47 -1.97
N SER A 66 -4.87 5.89 -1.79
CA SER A 66 -5.64 6.02 -0.55
C SER A 66 -5.26 4.99 0.53
N THR A 67 -4.84 3.78 0.14
CA THR A 67 -4.64 2.67 1.07
C THR A 67 -3.21 2.13 1.14
N GLY A 68 -2.40 2.38 0.12
CA GLY A 68 -1.07 1.76 -0.06
C GLY A 68 -1.12 0.29 -0.48
N VAL A 69 -2.29 -0.22 -0.92
CA VAL A 69 -2.48 -1.58 -1.45
C VAL A 69 -2.67 -1.53 -2.96
N ASP A 70 -2.00 -2.43 -3.67
CA ASP A 70 -2.19 -2.62 -5.11
C ASP A 70 -3.23 -3.71 -5.36
N LEU A 71 -4.13 -3.47 -6.31
CA LEU A 71 -5.00 -4.50 -6.88
C LEU A 71 -4.79 -4.51 -8.39
N TYR A 72 -4.29 -5.63 -8.91
CA TYR A 72 -4.19 -5.90 -10.34
C TYR A 72 -5.41 -6.68 -10.81
N ALA A 73 -5.86 -6.45 -12.03
CA ALA A 73 -6.96 -7.16 -12.67
C ALA A 73 -6.48 -7.81 -13.97
N VAL A 74 -6.73 -9.12 -14.10
CA VAL A 74 -6.37 -9.91 -15.28
C VAL A 74 -7.61 -10.57 -15.86
N PHE A 75 -7.84 -10.35 -17.15
CA PHE A 75 -8.92 -10.99 -17.92
C PHE A 75 -8.34 -11.95 -18.95
N VAL A 76 -8.76 -13.21 -18.87
CA VAL A 76 -8.38 -14.28 -19.78
C VAL A 76 -9.62 -15.07 -20.23
N ASP A 77 -9.45 -15.94 -21.21
CA ASP A 77 -10.51 -16.78 -21.73
C ASP A 77 -10.90 -17.88 -20.72
N ASP A 78 -9.95 -18.72 -20.33
CA ASP A 78 -10.14 -19.81 -19.39
C ASP A 78 -8.86 -20.13 -18.60
N PHE A 79 -8.98 -20.70 -17.40
CA PHE A 79 -7.85 -21.20 -16.63
C PHE A 79 -7.51 -22.61 -17.09
N THR A 80 -6.38 -22.77 -17.79
CA THR A 80 -6.05 -24.06 -18.43
C THR A 80 -4.68 -24.63 -18.04
N ASN A 81 -3.76 -23.82 -17.51
CA ASN A 81 -2.51 -24.31 -16.95
C ASN A 81 -1.96 -23.38 -15.85
N PRO A 82 -2.23 -23.65 -14.57
CA PRO A 82 -3.09 -24.71 -14.04
C PRO A 82 -4.59 -24.46 -14.30
N SER A 83 -5.40 -25.52 -14.24
CA SER A 83 -6.85 -25.41 -14.44
C SER A 83 -7.64 -25.03 -13.18
N ASP A 84 -7.01 -25.10 -12.00
CA ASP A 84 -7.59 -24.56 -10.78
C ASP A 84 -7.39 -23.04 -10.75
N ARG A 85 -8.48 -22.30 -10.57
CA ARG A 85 -8.47 -20.83 -10.61
C ARG A 85 -7.54 -20.21 -9.55
N ASN A 86 -7.46 -20.80 -8.35
CA ASN A 86 -6.65 -20.26 -7.27
C ASN A 86 -5.18 -20.54 -7.56
N GLU A 87 -4.85 -21.76 -7.96
CA GLU A 87 -3.49 -22.12 -8.37
C GLU A 87 -3.01 -21.26 -9.54
N TRP A 88 -3.90 -20.90 -10.48
CA TRP A 88 -3.55 -20.06 -11.63
C TRP A 88 -3.24 -18.63 -11.20
N ALA A 89 -4.12 -18.02 -10.41
CA ALA A 89 -3.91 -16.65 -9.91
C ALA A 89 -2.68 -16.56 -8.99
N ASP A 90 -2.46 -17.56 -8.13
CA ASP A 90 -1.28 -17.62 -7.26
C ASP A 90 0.01 -17.81 -8.08
N ALA A 91 -0.03 -18.57 -9.18
CA ALA A 91 1.11 -18.69 -10.09
C ALA A 91 1.44 -17.35 -10.76
N VAL A 92 0.44 -16.60 -11.24
CA VAL A 92 0.66 -15.24 -11.77
C VAL A 92 1.26 -14.32 -10.70
N ALA A 93 0.70 -14.31 -9.49
CA ALA A 93 1.20 -13.48 -8.41
C ALA A 93 2.66 -13.83 -8.05
N TYR A 94 2.98 -15.12 -7.98
CA TYR A 94 4.33 -15.61 -7.69
C TYR A 94 5.34 -15.25 -8.79
N ASP A 95 5.00 -15.52 -10.05
CA ASP A 95 5.89 -15.30 -11.20
C ASP A 95 6.19 -13.81 -11.43
N ASN A 96 5.23 -12.95 -11.07
CA ASN A 96 5.39 -11.49 -11.13
C ASN A 96 5.92 -10.87 -9.83
N GLY A 97 6.17 -11.68 -8.79
CA GLY A 97 6.80 -11.23 -7.55
C GLY A 97 5.91 -10.31 -6.70
N LEU A 98 4.59 -10.52 -6.71
CA LEU A 98 3.65 -9.73 -5.91
C LEU A 98 3.94 -9.90 -4.41
N GLY A 99 3.98 -8.77 -3.71
CA GLY A 99 4.23 -8.70 -2.27
C GLY A 99 2.97 -8.80 -1.41
N GLN A 100 3.16 -8.67 -0.09
CA GLN A 100 2.10 -8.86 0.91
C GLN A 100 0.90 -7.89 0.78
N SER A 101 1.12 -6.71 0.21
CA SER A 101 0.09 -5.67 0.01
C SER A 101 -0.37 -5.58 -1.45
N GLN A 102 -0.11 -6.60 -2.26
CA GLN A 102 -0.44 -6.61 -3.69
C GLN A 102 -1.34 -7.81 -3.98
N TYR A 103 -2.49 -7.52 -4.59
CA TYR A 103 -3.56 -8.48 -4.82
C TYR A 103 -3.81 -8.62 -6.31
N LEU A 104 -4.32 -9.78 -6.72
CA LEU A 104 -4.64 -10.06 -8.11
C LEU A 104 -6.07 -10.59 -8.23
N LEU A 105 -6.95 -9.82 -8.89
CA LEU A 105 -8.24 -10.30 -9.37
C LEU A 105 -8.03 -10.97 -10.73
N ALA A 106 -8.17 -12.29 -10.79
CA ALA A 106 -8.13 -13.05 -12.04
C ALA A 106 -9.54 -13.45 -12.47
N VAL A 107 -9.90 -13.19 -13.73
CA VAL A 107 -11.23 -13.44 -14.30
C VAL A 107 -11.09 -14.23 -15.60
N ALA A 108 -11.68 -15.42 -15.64
CA ALA A 108 -11.87 -16.23 -16.84
C ALA A 108 -13.28 -15.99 -17.41
N THR A 109 -13.36 -15.34 -18.57
CA THR A 109 -14.64 -14.86 -19.12
C THR A 109 -15.48 -15.98 -19.72
N ASP A 110 -14.87 -17.02 -20.31
CA ASP A 110 -15.59 -18.11 -20.97
C ASP A 110 -16.12 -19.11 -19.95
N SER A 111 -15.30 -19.53 -18.98
CA SER A 111 -15.73 -20.43 -17.89
C SER A 111 -16.50 -19.71 -16.78
N ARG A 112 -16.58 -18.37 -16.83
CA ARG A 112 -17.25 -17.50 -15.83
C ARG A 112 -16.74 -17.75 -14.42
N GLN A 113 -15.43 -17.95 -14.30
CA GLN A 113 -14.75 -18.16 -13.02
C GLN A 113 -13.92 -16.93 -12.70
N PHE A 114 -13.76 -16.66 -11.41
CA PHE A 114 -12.85 -15.63 -10.94
C PHE A 114 -12.31 -16.00 -9.56
N THR A 115 -11.23 -15.37 -9.16
CA THR A 115 -10.67 -15.46 -7.80
C THR A 115 -9.82 -14.22 -7.49
N ILE A 116 -9.57 -13.99 -6.21
CA ILE A 116 -8.58 -13.00 -5.76
C ILE A 116 -7.40 -13.74 -5.12
N SER A 117 -6.22 -13.65 -5.74
CA SER A 117 -4.96 -14.08 -5.11
C SER A 117 -4.48 -13.01 -4.14
N ALA A 118 -4.02 -13.46 -2.98
CA ALA A 118 -3.60 -12.62 -1.86
C ALA A 118 -2.54 -13.34 -1.01
N ASP A 119 -1.56 -12.60 -0.48
CA ASP A 119 -0.66 -13.15 0.53
C ASP A 119 -1.38 -13.28 1.88
N SER A 120 -1.19 -14.40 2.55
CA SER A 120 -1.75 -14.69 3.89
C SER A 120 -1.34 -13.70 4.99
N SER A 121 -0.25 -12.95 4.80
CA SER A 121 0.25 -11.92 5.71
C SER A 121 -0.23 -10.51 5.33
N GLY A 122 -1.06 -10.40 4.29
CA GLY A 122 -1.61 -9.13 3.81
C GLY A 122 -2.56 -8.47 4.81
N PRO A 123 -2.87 -7.17 4.60
CA PRO A 123 -3.70 -6.39 5.53
C PRO A 123 -5.18 -6.80 5.55
N LEU A 124 -5.68 -7.48 4.52
CA LEU A 124 -7.05 -8.02 4.46
C LEU A 124 -7.10 -9.47 4.95
N SER A 125 -8.07 -9.78 5.82
CA SER A 125 -8.35 -11.16 6.23
C SER A 125 -9.08 -11.95 5.15
N GLU A 126 -9.03 -13.28 5.24
CA GLU A 126 -9.75 -14.19 4.35
C GLU A 126 -11.27 -13.91 4.35
N ASP A 127 -11.86 -13.65 5.52
CA ASP A 127 -13.29 -13.29 5.63
C ASP A 127 -13.63 -11.98 4.88
N GLN A 128 -12.71 -11.00 4.89
CA GLN A 128 -12.89 -9.76 4.15
C GLN A 128 -12.79 -10.01 2.64
N LEU A 129 -11.82 -10.80 2.19
CA LEU A 129 -11.68 -11.17 0.78
C LEU A 129 -12.92 -11.94 0.27
N LEU A 130 -13.45 -12.88 1.05
CA LEU A 130 -14.68 -13.60 0.70
C LEU A 130 -15.90 -12.68 0.62
N ALA A 131 -15.99 -11.68 1.49
CA ALA A 131 -17.05 -10.67 1.42
C ALA A 131 -16.92 -9.82 0.14
N ILE A 132 -15.70 -9.39 -0.18
CA ILE A 132 -15.41 -8.64 -1.41
C ILE A 132 -15.78 -9.49 -2.63
N GLU A 133 -15.32 -10.74 -2.72
CA GLU A 133 -15.70 -11.64 -3.82
C GLU A 133 -17.22 -11.80 -3.96
N ALA A 134 -17.97 -11.77 -2.85
CA ALA A 134 -19.43 -11.82 -2.91
C ALA A 134 -20.04 -10.55 -3.55
N ASP A 135 -19.47 -9.38 -3.28
CA ASP A 135 -19.88 -8.10 -3.87
C ASP A 135 -19.56 -8.01 -5.38
N LEU A 136 -18.52 -8.70 -5.86
CA LEU A 136 -18.14 -8.75 -7.27
C LEU A 136 -19.08 -9.61 -8.13
N LYS A 137 -19.64 -10.69 -7.55
CA LYS A 137 -20.43 -11.70 -8.28
C LYS A 137 -21.54 -11.13 -9.15
N PRO A 138 -22.36 -10.16 -8.70
CA PRO A 138 -23.43 -9.60 -9.53
C PRO A 138 -22.89 -8.97 -10.82
N PHE A 139 -21.82 -8.19 -10.72
CA PHE A 139 -21.18 -7.48 -11.83
C PHE A 139 -20.53 -8.46 -12.82
N LEU A 140 -19.74 -9.41 -12.31
CA LEU A 140 -19.12 -10.44 -13.13
C LEU A 140 -20.17 -11.33 -13.83
N SER A 141 -21.29 -11.61 -13.17
CA SER A 141 -22.38 -12.39 -13.77
C SER A 141 -23.09 -11.65 -14.91
N SER A 142 -23.21 -10.32 -14.81
CA SER A 142 -23.80 -9.46 -15.85
C SER A 142 -22.81 -9.06 -16.95
N GLY A 143 -21.52 -9.42 -16.83
CA GLY A 143 -20.47 -8.99 -17.77
C GLY A 143 -20.06 -7.52 -17.58
N ASP A 144 -20.36 -6.94 -16.43
CA ASP A 144 -19.94 -5.57 -16.06
C ASP A 144 -18.57 -5.63 -15.38
N TYR A 145 -17.52 -5.82 -16.17
CA TYR A 145 -16.17 -6.01 -15.65
C TYR A 145 -15.60 -4.73 -15.03
N LEU A 146 -15.91 -3.55 -15.57
CA LEU A 146 -15.54 -2.27 -14.97
C LEU A 146 -16.22 -2.08 -13.61
N GLY A 147 -17.53 -2.38 -13.52
CA GLY A 147 -18.26 -2.36 -12.27
C GLY A 147 -17.69 -3.34 -11.24
N ALA A 148 -17.23 -4.52 -11.66
CA ALA A 148 -16.56 -5.47 -10.78
C ALA A 148 -15.24 -4.94 -10.23
N ILE A 149 -14.37 -4.36 -11.08
CA ILE A 149 -13.10 -3.76 -10.66
C ILE A 149 -13.34 -2.58 -9.71
N THR A 150 -14.28 -1.69 -10.05
CA THR A 150 -14.60 -0.52 -9.24
C THR A 150 -15.14 -0.93 -7.87
N THR A 151 -16.04 -1.91 -7.84
CA THR A 151 -16.59 -2.47 -6.60
C THR A 151 -15.49 -3.14 -5.77
N ALA A 152 -14.57 -3.88 -6.40
CA ALA A 152 -13.44 -4.45 -5.69
C ALA A 152 -12.61 -3.36 -5.02
N ALA A 153 -12.24 -2.32 -5.76
CA ALA A 153 -11.47 -1.20 -5.23
C ALA A 153 -12.19 -0.48 -4.07
N ASP A 154 -13.48 -0.20 -4.21
CA ASP A 154 -14.30 0.43 -3.18
C ASP A 154 -14.38 -0.44 -1.91
N SER A 155 -14.56 -1.75 -2.05
CA SER A 155 -14.64 -2.67 -0.91
C SER A 155 -13.28 -2.90 -0.25
N PHE A 156 -12.18 -2.90 -1.01
CA PHE A 156 -10.81 -2.89 -0.45
C PHE A 156 -10.56 -1.62 0.36
N GLU A 157 -10.87 -0.45 -0.21
CA GLU A 157 -10.72 0.84 0.45
C GLU A 157 -11.55 0.91 1.73
N THR A 158 -12.80 0.48 1.65
CA THR A 158 -13.72 0.39 2.79
C THR A 158 -13.17 -0.51 3.90
N ALA A 159 -12.67 -1.70 3.53
CA ALA A 159 -12.12 -2.66 4.49
C ALA A 159 -10.84 -2.15 5.17
N LEU A 160 -9.98 -1.43 4.44
CA LEU A 160 -8.68 -0.95 4.92
C LEU A 160 -8.76 0.38 5.67
N THR A 161 -9.71 1.25 5.30
CA THR A 161 -9.89 2.57 5.93
C THR A 161 -10.92 2.55 7.06
N GLY A 162 -11.54 1.40 7.35
CA GLY A 162 -12.49 1.23 8.44
C GLY A 162 -13.90 1.73 8.12
N GLY A 163 -14.24 1.78 6.83
CA GLY A 163 -15.59 2.07 6.36
C GLY A 163 -16.55 0.91 6.63
N SER A 164 -17.65 1.16 7.32
CA SER A 164 -18.86 0.38 7.20
C SER A 164 -19.95 1.39 6.92
N GLY A 165 -20.63 1.21 5.79
CA GLY A 165 -21.38 2.26 5.09
C GLY A 165 -22.45 2.99 5.92
N GLY A 166 -22.60 4.28 5.62
CA GLY A 166 -23.79 5.06 5.88
C GLY A 166 -23.59 6.34 6.71
N GLY A 167 -23.53 7.50 6.04
CA GLY A 167 -23.92 8.78 6.64
C GLY A 167 -22.78 9.76 6.93
N GLY A 168 -22.38 10.53 5.89
CA GLY A 168 -21.34 11.57 5.88
C GLY A 168 -21.53 12.80 6.80
N PHE A 169 -22.20 12.66 7.94
CA PHE A 169 -22.33 13.71 8.95
C PHE A 169 -21.69 13.34 10.30
N PHE A 170 -21.50 12.04 10.58
CA PHE A 170 -20.90 11.59 11.85
C PHE A 170 -19.36 11.52 11.81
N ALA A 171 -18.75 11.52 10.63
CA ALA A 171 -17.31 11.41 10.44
C ALA A 171 -16.53 12.60 11.02
N VAL A 172 -17.06 13.82 10.95
CA VAL A 172 -16.38 15.00 11.49
C VAL A 172 -16.39 15.02 13.03
N VAL A 173 -17.49 14.59 13.65
CA VAL A 173 -17.61 14.53 15.11
C VAL A 173 -16.84 13.35 15.69
N LEU A 174 -16.84 12.19 15.02
CA LEU A 174 -16.01 11.06 15.41
C LEU A 174 -14.53 11.31 15.13
N LEU A 175 -14.13 12.01 14.08
CA LEU A 175 -12.72 12.37 13.87
C LEU A 175 -12.21 13.31 14.97
N VAL A 176 -13.03 14.23 15.48
CA VAL A 176 -12.66 15.05 16.66
C VAL A 176 -12.59 14.20 17.93
N ILE A 177 -13.50 13.24 18.12
CA ILE A 177 -13.50 12.34 19.28
C ILE A 177 -12.40 11.28 19.19
N VAL A 178 -12.06 10.81 17.99
CA VAL A 178 -11.01 9.82 17.71
C VAL A 178 -9.66 10.51 17.72
N VAL A 179 -9.50 11.74 17.25
CA VAL A 179 -8.27 12.53 17.47
C VAL A 179 -8.11 12.84 18.96
N ALA A 180 -9.18 13.16 19.69
CA ALA A 180 -9.12 13.34 21.15
C ALA A 180 -8.87 12.03 21.92
N ALA A 181 -9.43 10.91 21.45
CA ALA A 181 -9.26 9.58 22.05
C ALA A 181 -7.93 8.93 21.65
N LEU A 182 -7.39 9.23 20.46
CA LEU A 182 -6.05 8.84 20.00
C LEU A 182 -5.01 9.72 20.65
N ALA A 183 -5.23 11.02 20.83
CA ALA A 183 -4.38 11.87 21.67
C ALA A 183 -4.42 11.37 23.14
N GLY A 184 -5.59 11.00 23.65
CA GLY A 184 -5.77 10.40 24.96
C GLY A 184 -5.17 8.99 25.08
N LEU A 185 -5.23 8.17 24.03
CA LEU A 185 -4.70 6.80 23.95
C LEU A 185 -3.20 6.81 23.72
N VAL A 186 -2.65 7.73 22.92
CA VAL A 186 -1.21 7.97 22.76
C VAL A 186 -0.66 8.52 24.06
N LEU A 187 -1.32 9.47 24.71
CA LEU A 187 -0.94 9.93 26.06
C LEU A 187 -1.04 8.78 27.08
N TRP A 188 -2.09 7.95 27.03
CA TRP A 188 -2.26 6.79 27.92
C TRP A 188 -1.29 5.66 27.62
N ILE A 189 -0.93 5.38 26.35
CA ILE A 189 0.07 4.38 25.92
C ILE A 189 1.47 4.89 26.22
N VAL A 190 1.76 6.18 26.12
CA VAL A 190 3.03 6.77 26.57
C VAL A 190 3.11 6.68 28.11
N ILE A 191 2.03 6.92 28.85
CA ILE A 191 1.98 6.77 30.31
C ILE A 191 1.96 5.29 30.76
N ARG A 192 1.34 4.38 29.99
CA ARG A 192 1.20 2.94 30.28
C ARG A 192 2.39 2.13 29.80
N SER A 193 3.03 2.49 28.70
CA SER A 193 4.32 1.90 28.27
C SER A 193 5.44 2.29 29.22
N ARG A 194 5.39 3.49 29.82
CA ARG A 194 6.20 3.85 31.00
C ARG A 194 5.92 2.98 32.23
N ARG A 195 4.75 2.31 32.31
CA ARG A 195 4.42 1.36 33.41
C ARG A 195 4.54 -0.12 33.06
N LYS A 196 4.66 -0.51 31.78
CA LYS A 196 4.67 -1.93 31.37
C LYS A 196 5.80 -2.38 30.45
N ARG A 197 6.80 -1.54 30.18
CA ARG A 197 8.13 -2.01 29.75
C ARG A 197 9.20 -1.44 30.68
N LYS A 198 9.34 -2.04 31.86
CA LYS A 198 10.69 -2.23 32.40
C LYS A 198 11.31 -3.39 31.60
N ALA A 199 11.76 -3.11 30.39
CA ALA A 199 12.93 -3.83 29.91
C ALA A 199 14.03 -3.44 30.89
N ASP A 200 14.66 -4.43 31.52
CA ASP A 200 15.70 -4.15 32.48
C ASP A 200 16.81 -3.35 31.78
N PRO A 201 17.06 -2.07 32.13
CA PRO A 201 18.14 -1.28 31.55
C PRO A 201 19.53 -1.92 31.80
N GLN A 202 19.59 -2.94 32.64
CA GLN A 202 20.78 -3.74 32.92
C GLN A 202 21.10 -4.78 31.82
N ALA A 203 20.19 -5.09 30.89
CA ALA A 203 20.42 -6.11 29.86
C ALA A 203 21.31 -5.65 28.68
N VAL A 204 21.48 -4.34 28.49
CA VAL A 204 22.37 -3.78 27.46
C VAL A 204 23.75 -3.53 28.09
N SER A 205 24.81 -4.02 27.44
CA SER A 205 26.17 -3.78 27.89
C SER A 205 26.54 -2.29 27.78
N LEU A 206 27.43 -1.83 28.66
CA LEU A 206 27.87 -0.43 28.66
C LEU A 206 28.51 -0.04 27.32
N ASP A 207 29.30 -0.93 26.72
CA ASP A 207 29.93 -0.71 25.40
C ASP A 207 28.93 -0.55 24.26
N GLU A 208 27.83 -1.30 24.30
CA GLU A 208 26.74 -1.17 23.32
C GLU A 208 26.00 0.15 23.53
N LEU A 209 25.76 0.51 24.78
CA LEU A 209 25.10 1.76 25.13
C LEU A 209 25.93 2.99 24.71
N ALA A 210 27.25 2.94 24.92
CA ALA A 210 28.20 3.96 24.50
C ALA A 210 28.26 4.11 22.98
N ARG A 211 28.32 3.00 22.23
CA ARG A 211 28.30 3.02 20.76
C ARG A 211 27.02 3.65 20.22
N ARG A 212 25.87 3.34 20.82
CA ARG A 212 24.58 3.94 20.45
C ARG A 212 24.55 5.44 20.74
N ALA A 213 25.03 5.87 21.91
CA ALA A 213 25.09 7.28 22.27
C ALA A 213 25.99 8.07 21.30
N ALA A 214 27.18 7.56 21.00
CA ALA A 214 28.09 8.18 20.03
C ALA A 214 27.48 8.28 18.62
N SER A 215 26.81 7.21 18.15
CA SER A 215 26.14 7.22 16.85
C SER A 215 24.98 8.22 16.81
N ALA A 216 24.22 8.34 17.90
CA ALA A 216 23.12 9.28 18.02
C ALA A 216 23.60 10.74 18.00
N LEU A 217 24.73 11.06 18.63
CA LEU A 217 25.34 12.40 18.59
C LEU A 217 25.66 12.84 17.16
N VAL A 218 26.32 11.96 16.39
CA VAL A 218 26.68 12.25 14.99
C VAL A 218 25.41 12.42 14.14
N ALA A 219 24.45 11.49 14.27
CA ALA A 219 23.20 11.58 13.51
C ALA A 219 22.40 12.85 13.83
N THR A 220 22.38 13.30 15.09
CA THR A 220 21.72 14.54 15.48
C THR A 220 22.46 15.78 14.97
N ASP A 221 23.79 15.77 14.92
CA ASP A 221 24.57 16.87 14.33
C ASP A 221 24.31 17.02 12.82
N ASP A 222 24.28 15.89 12.10
CA ASP A 222 23.95 15.83 10.68
C ASP A 222 22.50 16.30 10.44
N ALA A 223 21.56 15.89 11.29
CA ALA A 223 20.17 16.32 11.24
C ALA A 223 20.04 17.84 11.45
N ILE A 224 20.72 18.40 12.44
CA ILE A 224 20.72 19.86 12.68
C ILE A 224 21.32 20.60 11.49
N THR A 225 22.39 20.09 10.90
CA THR A 225 23.02 20.69 9.71
C THR A 225 22.04 20.70 8.54
N THR A 226 21.39 19.57 8.28
CA THR A 226 20.38 19.43 7.21
C THR A 226 19.18 20.34 7.47
N SER A 227 18.60 20.32 8.67
CA SER A 227 17.48 21.18 9.06
C SER A 227 17.83 22.67 8.98
N THR A 228 19.10 23.04 9.20
CA THR A 228 19.55 24.44 9.03
C THR A 228 19.50 24.86 7.56
N GLN A 229 19.88 23.97 6.63
CA GLN A 229 19.81 24.24 5.19
C GLN A 229 18.35 24.35 4.74
N GLU A 230 17.51 23.40 5.17
CA GLU A 230 16.06 23.39 4.89
C GLU A 230 15.35 24.64 5.41
N LEU A 231 15.69 25.11 6.61
CA LEU A 231 15.16 26.37 7.15
C LEU A 231 15.48 27.56 6.24
N GLY A 232 16.68 27.57 5.64
CA GLY A 232 17.08 28.60 4.67
C GLY A 232 16.19 28.62 3.43
N PHE A 233 15.86 27.44 2.89
CA PHE A 233 14.94 27.30 1.76
C PHE A 233 13.50 27.65 2.15
N ALA A 234 13.01 27.13 3.28
CA ALA A 234 11.67 27.41 3.79
C ALA A 234 11.45 28.92 4.02
N ARG A 235 12.45 29.62 4.56
CA ARG A 235 12.42 31.07 4.74
C ARG A 235 12.34 31.82 3.40
N ALA A 236 13.07 31.35 2.38
CA ALA A 236 13.02 31.96 1.06
C ALA A 236 11.67 31.76 0.36
N GLN A 237 11.05 30.59 0.53
CA GLN A 237 9.78 30.23 -0.09
C GLN A 237 8.56 30.83 0.63
N PHE A 238 8.53 30.74 1.96
CA PHE A 238 7.35 31.06 2.77
C PHE A 238 7.51 32.33 3.65
N GLY A 239 8.71 32.90 3.72
CA GLY A 239 9.01 34.11 4.47
C GLY A 239 9.31 33.90 5.96
N ASP A 240 9.86 34.93 6.58
CA ASP A 240 10.41 34.89 7.94
C ASP A 240 9.38 34.53 9.02
N ALA A 241 8.13 34.99 8.87
CA ALA A 241 7.08 34.74 9.85
C ALA A 241 6.66 33.26 9.90
N ALA A 242 6.64 32.58 8.75
CA ALA A 242 6.33 31.15 8.66
C ALA A 242 7.50 30.28 9.17
N ALA A 243 8.73 30.75 9.04
CA ALA A 243 9.94 30.03 9.46
C ALA A 243 10.27 30.16 10.96
N ALA A 244 9.64 31.09 11.69
CA ALA A 244 10.03 31.46 13.06
C ALA A 244 9.98 30.30 14.08
N GLU A 245 8.95 29.44 14.02
CA GLU A 245 8.84 28.33 14.98
C GLU A 245 9.86 27.22 14.68
N PHE A 246 10.23 27.02 13.41
CA PHE A 246 11.29 26.07 13.06
C PHE A 246 12.67 26.59 13.46
N GLU A 247 12.93 27.89 13.32
CA GLU A 247 14.14 28.52 13.84
C GLU A 247 14.30 28.30 15.36
N LYS A 248 13.21 28.47 16.11
CA LYS A 248 13.17 28.22 17.56
C LYS A 248 13.42 26.75 17.90
N THR A 249 12.79 25.82 17.19
CA THR A 249 13.02 24.38 17.37
C THR A 249 14.46 24.00 17.06
N LEU A 250 15.04 24.56 15.99
CA LEU A 250 16.44 24.35 15.62
C LEU A 250 17.40 24.86 16.70
N ALA A 251 17.12 26.01 17.30
CA ALA A 251 17.89 26.54 18.42
C ALA A 251 17.79 25.64 19.68
N ALA A 252 16.60 25.10 19.96
CA ALA A 252 16.41 24.15 21.05
C ALA A 252 17.16 22.83 20.80
N ALA A 253 17.12 22.29 19.57
CA ALA A 253 17.85 21.09 19.19
C ALA A 253 19.37 21.27 19.36
N ARG A 254 19.92 22.42 18.94
CA ARG A 254 21.34 22.77 19.17
C ARG A 254 21.72 22.82 20.64
N THR A 255 20.81 23.32 21.48
CA THR A 255 21.02 23.36 22.94
C THR A 255 21.08 21.94 23.50
N SER A 256 20.14 21.07 23.12
CA SER A 256 20.14 19.66 23.53
C SER A 256 21.39 18.91 23.06
N LEU A 257 21.85 19.15 21.82
CA LEU A 257 23.08 18.54 21.31
C LEU A 257 24.32 19.02 22.09
N THR A 258 24.37 20.31 22.47
CA THR A 258 25.44 20.86 23.30
C THR A 258 25.47 20.21 24.69
N GLU A 259 24.29 20.01 25.31
CA GLU A 259 24.17 19.30 26.59
C GLU A 259 24.62 17.84 26.46
N ALA A 260 24.23 17.17 25.39
CA ALA A 260 24.62 15.79 25.11
C ALA A 260 26.14 15.65 24.92
N PHE A 261 26.78 16.56 24.18
CA PHE A 261 28.25 16.60 24.06
C PHE A 261 28.94 16.92 25.39
N SER A 262 28.33 17.73 26.26
CA SER A 262 28.88 17.99 27.60
C SER A 262 28.87 16.73 28.48
N LEU A 263 27.84 15.86 28.33
CA LEU A 263 27.81 14.56 28.98
C LEU A 263 28.84 13.59 28.37
N GLN A 264 28.99 13.58 27.05
CA GLN A 264 30.02 12.79 26.36
C GLN A 264 31.43 13.19 26.82
N GLN A 265 31.70 14.48 26.96
CA GLN A 265 32.99 14.98 27.43
C GLN A 265 33.33 14.50 28.85
N ARG A 266 32.33 14.35 29.72
CA ARG A 266 32.52 13.81 31.07
C ARG A 266 32.84 12.31 31.02
N LEU A 267 32.17 11.55 30.16
CA LEU A 267 32.45 10.13 29.95
C LEU A 267 33.86 9.88 29.40
N ASP A 268 34.41 10.84 28.66
CA ASP A 268 35.73 10.76 28.03
C ASP A 268 36.84 11.43 28.86
N ASP A 269 36.54 11.90 30.07
CA ASP A 269 37.54 12.55 30.93
C ASP A 269 38.46 11.54 31.66
N ALA A 270 39.41 12.04 32.44
CA ALA A 270 40.41 11.21 33.12
C ALA A 270 39.93 10.69 34.49
N GLU A 271 38.78 11.13 34.98
CA GLU A 271 38.21 10.73 36.26
C GLU A 271 37.41 9.42 36.08
N PRO A 272 37.69 8.36 36.86
CA PRO A 272 36.95 7.12 36.72
C PRO A 272 35.49 7.24 37.20
N ASP A 273 34.54 7.07 36.28
CA ASP A 273 33.12 6.99 36.61
C ASP A 273 32.68 5.59 37.07
N THR A 274 31.62 5.54 37.88
CA THR A 274 30.96 4.28 38.21
C THR A 274 30.11 3.77 37.04
N GLU A 275 29.92 2.44 36.95
CA GLU A 275 29.04 1.84 35.92
C GLU A 275 27.61 2.40 35.91
N ALA A 276 27.12 2.86 37.07
CA ALA A 276 25.81 3.49 37.18
C ALA A 276 25.79 4.87 36.51
N GLN A 277 26.83 5.69 36.73
CA GLN A 277 26.99 7.00 36.11
C GLN A 277 27.20 6.89 34.59
N ILE A 278 28.05 5.96 34.16
CA ILE A 278 28.29 5.70 32.73
C ILE A 278 26.97 5.37 32.02
N ARG A 279 26.16 4.49 32.61
CA ARG A 279 24.85 4.12 32.06
C ARG A 279 23.89 5.30 32.06
N GLU A 280 23.83 6.05 33.15
CA GLU A 280 22.94 7.21 33.29
C GLU A 280 23.22 8.26 32.21
N TRP A 281 24.48 8.63 32.02
CA TRP A 281 24.84 9.68 31.05
C TRP A 281 24.67 9.23 29.61
N ASN A 282 25.01 7.98 29.27
CA ASN A 282 24.73 7.46 27.93
C ASN A 282 23.22 7.41 27.62
N LEU A 283 22.38 7.04 28.60
CA LEU A 283 20.92 7.11 28.44
C LEU A 283 20.43 8.55 28.30
N ALA A 284 21.01 9.49 29.03
CA ALA A 284 20.68 10.91 28.92
C ALA A 284 21.06 11.48 27.54
N ILE A 285 22.24 11.12 26.99
CA ILE A 285 22.66 11.47 25.63
C ILE A 285 21.64 10.96 24.61
N LEU A 286 21.26 9.68 24.70
CA LEU A 286 20.26 9.09 23.81
C LEU A 286 18.91 9.79 23.88
N ASP A 287 18.46 10.16 25.08
CA ASP A 287 17.19 10.87 25.27
C ASP A 287 17.23 12.30 24.70
N LEU A 288 18.33 13.03 24.92
CA LEU A 288 18.55 14.37 24.35
C LEU A 288 18.56 14.34 22.82
N CYS A 289 19.33 13.43 22.21
CA CYS A 289 19.41 13.27 20.76
C CYS A 289 18.06 12.87 20.16
N LYS A 290 17.36 11.92 20.80
CA LYS A 290 16.03 11.48 20.37
C LYS A 290 15.01 12.62 20.38
N LYS A 291 14.98 13.42 21.44
CA LYS A 291 14.07 14.57 21.55
C LYS A 291 14.39 15.65 20.52
N ALA A 292 15.67 15.93 20.30
CA ALA A 292 16.12 16.88 19.29
C ALA A 292 15.67 16.45 17.90
N ASN A 293 15.93 15.21 17.49
CA ASN A 293 15.55 14.69 16.17
C ASN A 293 14.03 14.70 15.99
N ALA A 294 13.27 14.20 16.96
CA ALA A 294 11.80 14.16 16.85
C ALA A 294 11.19 15.56 16.67
N ALA A 295 11.73 16.58 17.35
CA ALA A 295 11.25 17.95 17.19
C ALA A 295 11.60 18.54 15.82
N LEU A 296 12.78 18.21 15.26
CA LEU A 296 13.17 18.64 13.92
C LEU A 296 12.33 17.96 12.84
N ASP A 297 12.10 16.66 12.95
CA ASP A 297 11.29 15.87 12.00
C ASP A 297 9.85 16.38 11.92
N GLU A 298 9.24 16.70 13.06
CA GLU A 298 7.90 17.28 13.14
C GLU A 298 7.81 18.60 12.34
N LYS A 299 8.82 19.47 12.47
CA LYS A 299 8.86 20.74 11.74
C LYS A 299 9.18 20.57 10.25
N ALA A 300 10.01 19.61 9.87
CA ALA A 300 10.25 19.29 8.48
C ALA A 300 8.95 18.82 7.77
N ALA A 301 8.16 17.98 8.43
CA ALA A 301 6.88 17.50 7.91
C ALA A 301 5.85 18.63 7.70
N GLU A 302 5.82 19.63 8.59
CA GLU A 302 4.97 20.82 8.44
C GLU A 302 5.31 21.60 7.16
N PHE A 303 6.58 21.76 6.81
CA PHE A 303 6.98 22.45 5.56
C PHE A 303 6.73 21.62 4.31
N GLU A 304 6.90 20.30 4.37
CA GLU A 304 6.52 19.42 3.26
C GLU A 304 5.02 19.56 2.95
N ALA A 305 4.18 19.59 3.99
CA ALA A 305 2.74 19.80 3.82
C ALA A 305 2.42 21.17 3.18
N LEU A 306 3.16 22.23 3.54
CA LEU A 306 2.99 23.55 2.90
C LEU A 306 3.42 23.54 1.43
N ARG A 307 4.52 22.85 1.09
CA ARG A 307 4.96 22.69 -0.31
C ARG A 307 3.95 21.90 -1.13
N GLU A 308 3.38 20.85 -0.55
CA GLU A 308 2.34 20.06 -1.22
C GLU A 308 1.06 20.87 -1.46
N LEU A 309 0.66 21.67 -0.48
CA LEU A 309 -0.47 22.57 -0.61
C LEU A 309 -0.24 23.62 -1.71
N GLU A 310 0.95 24.21 -1.78
CA GLU A 310 1.31 25.16 -2.85
C GLU A 310 1.28 24.50 -4.23
N ARG A 311 1.80 23.27 -4.35
CA ARG A 311 1.82 22.50 -5.60
C ARG A 311 0.41 22.16 -6.10
N THR A 312 -0.50 21.84 -5.17
CA THR A 312 -1.86 21.37 -5.48
C THR A 312 -2.89 22.50 -5.59
N ALA A 313 -2.61 23.68 -5.02
CA ALA A 313 -3.54 24.81 -5.02
C ALA A 313 -4.02 25.27 -6.41
N PRO A 314 -3.20 25.34 -7.47
CA PRO A 314 -3.67 25.72 -8.81
C PRO A 314 -4.69 24.73 -9.39
N GLN A 315 -4.43 23.43 -9.22
CA GLN A 315 -5.33 22.37 -9.71
C GLN A 315 -6.64 22.34 -8.91
N ALA A 316 -6.55 22.59 -7.59
CA ALA A 316 -7.73 22.75 -6.75
C ALA A 316 -8.59 23.95 -7.17
N LEU A 317 -7.96 25.07 -7.55
CA LEU A 317 -8.67 26.25 -8.07
C LEU A 317 -9.32 26.00 -9.44
N GLU A 318 -8.65 25.29 -10.34
CA GLU A 318 -9.21 24.91 -11.66
C GLU A 318 -10.42 23.99 -11.50
N ARG A 319 -10.34 23.00 -10.62
CA ARG A 319 -11.46 22.10 -10.33
C ARG A 319 -12.67 22.85 -9.78
N VAL A 320 -12.46 23.73 -8.80
CA VAL A 320 -13.54 24.56 -8.24
C VAL A 320 -14.14 25.51 -9.29
N ALA A 321 -13.34 26.00 -10.25
CA ALA A 321 -13.85 26.82 -11.34
C ALA A 321 -14.71 26.01 -12.31
N GLN A 322 -14.29 24.80 -12.68
CA GLN A 322 -15.06 23.87 -13.52
C GLN A 322 -16.37 23.46 -12.84
N ASP A 323 -16.33 23.06 -11.57
CA ASP A 323 -17.51 22.70 -10.79
C ASP A 323 -18.54 23.83 -10.74
N ARG A 324 -18.06 25.07 -10.62
CA ARG A 324 -18.92 26.26 -10.65
C ARG A 324 -19.57 26.47 -12.01
N GLU A 325 -18.83 26.27 -13.10
CA GLU A 325 -19.33 26.42 -14.46
C GLU A 325 -20.40 25.36 -14.77
N GLU A 326 -20.14 24.10 -14.42
CA GLU A 326 -21.08 22.99 -14.55
C GLU A 326 -22.35 23.21 -13.71
N ALA A 327 -22.21 23.65 -12.46
CA ALA A 327 -23.35 23.98 -11.62
C ALA A 327 -24.18 25.14 -12.21
N SER A 328 -23.54 26.15 -12.80
CA SER A 328 -24.24 27.26 -13.44
C SER A 328 -24.98 26.85 -14.72
N ALA A 329 -24.40 25.96 -15.52
CA ALA A 329 -25.03 25.40 -16.71
C ALA A 329 -26.23 24.52 -16.36
N GLY A 330 -26.13 23.73 -15.28
CA GLY A 330 -27.24 22.92 -14.76
C GLY A 330 -28.43 23.75 -14.29
N ILE A 331 -28.19 24.92 -13.68
CA ILE A 331 -29.25 25.85 -13.27
C ILE A 331 -29.93 26.49 -14.49
N ALA A 332 -29.14 26.91 -15.51
CA ALA A 332 -29.68 27.53 -16.72
C ALA A 332 -30.48 26.56 -17.62
N GLY A 333 -30.18 25.26 -17.59
CA GLY A 333 -30.94 24.23 -18.31
C GLY A 333 -32.25 23.82 -17.63
N ALA A 334 -32.49 24.27 -16.40
CA ALA A 334 -33.69 23.96 -15.62
C ALA A 334 -34.76 25.08 -15.64
N GLU A 335 -34.44 26.26 -16.21
CA GLU A 335 -35.39 27.34 -16.53
C GLU A 335 -35.96 27.22 -17.95
#